data_AF-A0A2G9V171-F1
#
_entry.id   AF-A0A2G9V171-F1
#
_cell.length_a   1.000
_cell.length_b   1.000
_cell.length_c   1.000
_cell.angle_alpha   90.00
_cell.angle_beta   90.00
_cell.angle_gamma   90.00
#
_symmetry.space_group_name_H-M   'P 1'
#
loop_
_entity.id
_entity.type
_entity.pdbx_description
1 polymer ?
#
loop_
_entity_poly.entity_id
_entity_poly.type
_entity_poly.pdbx_seq_one_letter_code
_entity_poly.pdbx_strand_id
1 'polypeptide(L)'
;LYSTGRCVFQDRRDIEAVFHSLINILIKDEKERRPLLEKKGFVENLDCHDDVVEAFDTICIDMNKYDYALKYVYLLNNLCTKFNDSAKIIEAMQTTCSKTSPRFL
;
A
#
# COMPACT_ATOMS: atom_id res chain seq x y z
N LEU A 1 -25.04 -2.86 11.90
CA LEU A 1 -24.56 -1.62 12.57
C LEU A 1 -23.58 -0.94 11.62
N TYR A 2 -24.09 -0.17 10.66
CA TYR A 2 -23.27 0.68 9.79
C TYR A 2 -23.51 2.12 10.20
N SER A 3 -22.44 2.90 10.30
CA SER A 3 -22.36 4.33 10.00
C SER A 3 -21.54 5.10 11.05
N THR A 4 -20.21 5.05 10.92
CA THR A 4 -19.46 6.31 11.02
C THR A 4 -19.64 7.00 9.68
N GLY A 5 -20.46 8.06 9.62
CA GLY A 5 -20.78 8.80 8.41
C GLY A 5 -19.58 9.52 7.82
N ARG A 6 -18.68 8.79 7.14
CA ARG A 6 -17.56 9.35 6.39
C ARG A 6 -17.90 9.47 4.91
N CYS A 7 -17.38 10.52 4.29
CA CYS A 7 -17.49 10.72 2.87
C CYS A 7 -16.61 9.70 2.14
N VAL A 8 -17.19 8.91 1.24
CA VAL A 8 -16.47 7.92 0.42
C VAL A 8 -15.27 8.55 -0.30
N PHE A 9 -15.39 9.78 -0.76
CA PHE A 9 -14.28 10.50 -1.41
C PHE A 9 -13.12 10.79 -0.45
N GLN A 10 -13.40 11.04 0.84
CA GLN A 10 -12.35 11.25 1.82
C GLN A 10 -11.61 9.95 2.11
N ASP A 11 -12.34 8.84 2.31
CA ASP A 11 -11.71 7.55 2.53
C ASP A 11 -10.86 7.12 1.32
N ARG A 12 -11.32 7.36 0.08
CA ARG A 12 -10.52 7.11 -1.13
C ARG A 12 -9.21 7.90 -1.18
N ARG A 13 -9.25 9.19 -0.83
CA ARG A 13 -8.05 10.05 -0.77
C ARG A 13 -7.07 9.57 0.29
N ASP A 14 -7.60 9.18 1.45
CA ASP A 14 -6.77 8.75 2.57
C ASP A 14 -6.14 7.37 2.29
N ILE A 15 -6.86 6.47 1.63
CA ILE A 15 -6.33 5.20 1.12
C ILE A 15 -5.17 5.46 0.14
N GLU A 16 -5.36 6.32 -0.87
CA GLU A 16 -4.30 6.68 -1.82
C GLU A 16 -3.07 7.27 -1.11
N ALA A 17 -3.29 8.12 -0.10
CA ALA A 17 -2.22 8.72 0.67
C ALA A 17 -1.38 7.69 1.46
N VAL A 18 -1.96 6.56 1.89
CA VAL A 18 -1.21 5.48 2.55
C VAL A 18 -0.18 4.87 1.60
N PHE A 19 -0.59 4.52 0.37
CA PHE A 19 0.32 3.96 -0.63
C PHE A 19 1.44 4.95 -1.01
N HIS A 20 1.09 6.21 -1.22
CA HIS A 20 2.09 7.25 -1.54
C HIS A 20 3.05 7.48 -0.38
N SER A 21 2.57 7.47 0.87
CA SER A 21 3.41 7.58 2.06
C SER A 21 4.40 6.42 2.18
N LEU A 22 3.95 5.19 1.93
CA LEU A 22 4.80 4.00 1.95
C LEU A 22 5.95 4.13 0.94
N ILE A 23 5.63 4.51 -0.31
CA ILE A 23 6.63 4.73 -1.36
C ILE A 23 7.62 5.83 -0.97
N ASN A 24 7.14 6.94 -0.39
CA ASN A 24 8.00 8.06 0.07
C ASN A 24 8.93 7.67 1.23
N ILE A 25 8.50 6.73 2.08
CA ILE A 25 9.35 6.19 3.15
C ILE A 25 10.50 5.38 2.55
N LEU A 26 10.19 4.48 1.61
CA LEU A 26 11.16 3.57 0.99
C LEU A 26 12.10 4.26 -0.01
N ILE A 27 11.64 5.31 -0.70
CA ILE A 27 12.34 5.90 -1.85
C ILE A 27 12.34 7.42 -1.73
N LYS A 28 13.54 7.98 -1.56
CA LYS A 28 13.72 9.43 -1.38
C LYS A 28 13.82 10.17 -2.71
N ASP A 29 14.41 9.57 -3.73
CA ASP A 29 14.54 10.19 -5.05
C ASP A 29 13.18 10.19 -5.79
N GLU A 30 12.73 11.39 -6.19
CA GLU A 30 11.52 11.58 -6.98
C GLU A 30 11.56 10.89 -8.34
N LYS A 31 12.71 10.89 -9.01
CA LYS A 31 12.88 10.25 -10.32
C LYS A 31 12.73 8.73 -10.23
N GLU A 32 13.07 8.15 -9.09
CA GLU A 32 12.87 6.72 -8.83
C GLU A 32 11.44 6.39 -8.38
N ARG A 33 10.74 7.32 -7.72
CA ARG A 33 9.33 7.13 -7.33
C ARG A 33 8.40 7.10 -8.53
N ARG A 34 8.61 8.02 -9.48
CA ARG A 34 7.73 8.17 -10.65
C ARG A 34 7.44 6.86 -11.41
N PRO A 35 8.44 6.05 -11.82
CA PRO A 35 8.15 4.80 -12.54
C PRO A 35 7.34 3.79 -11.72
N LEU A 36 7.44 3.82 -10.38
CA LEU A 36 6.62 2.93 -9.53
C LEU A 36 5.17 3.38 -9.43
N LEU A 37 4.91 4.69 -9.49
CA LEU A 37 3.56 5.23 -9.44
C LEU A 37 2.82 5.08 -10.78
N GLU A 38 3.55 5.05 -11.89
CA GLU A 38 2.96 5.07 -13.23
C GLU A 38 2.86 3.68 -13.88
N LYS A 39 3.84 2.79 -13.63
CA LYS A 39 3.90 1.50 -14.34
C LYS A 39 2.98 0.47 -13.70
N LYS A 40 2.29 -0.30 -14.53
CA LYS A 40 1.59 -1.53 -14.13
C LYS A 40 2.31 -2.70 -14.79
N GLY A 41 3.21 -3.32 -14.04
CA GLY A 41 3.95 -4.51 -14.48
C GLY A 41 3.20 -5.79 -14.15
N PHE A 42 3.62 -6.89 -14.77
CA PHE A 42 3.25 -8.24 -14.32
C PHE A 42 3.88 -8.54 -12.95
N VAL A 43 3.32 -9.50 -12.22
CA VAL A 43 3.93 -10.00 -10.99
C VAL A 43 5.08 -10.92 -11.36
N GLU A 44 6.31 -10.47 -11.10
CA GLU A 44 7.54 -11.22 -11.41
C GLU A 44 7.99 -12.10 -10.23
N ASN A 45 7.78 -11.62 -9.00
CA ASN A 45 8.09 -12.34 -7.78
C ASN A 45 6.79 -12.56 -6.99
N LEU A 46 6.23 -13.78 -7.11
CA LEU A 46 4.99 -14.17 -6.45
C LEU A 46 5.14 -14.20 -4.92
N ASP A 47 6.26 -14.72 -4.41
CA ASP A 47 6.50 -14.82 -2.97
C ASP A 47 6.50 -13.43 -2.31
N CYS A 48 7.25 -12.48 -2.88
CA CYS A 48 7.25 -11.11 -2.37
C CYS A 48 5.88 -10.47 -2.49
N HIS A 49 5.21 -10.67 -3.62
CA HIS A 49 3.89 -10.07 -3.85
C HIS A 49 2.87 -10.54 -2.80
N ASP A 50 2.80 -11.85 -2.57
CA ASP A 50 1.83 -12.43 -1.64
C ASP A 50 2.14 -12.00 -0.20
N ASP A 51 3.40 -12.07 0.24
CA ASP A 51 3.84 -11.58 1.55
C ASP A 51 3.44 -10.11 1.78
N VAL A 52 3.71 -9.25 0.80
CA VAL A 52 3.49 -7.79 0.93
C VAL A 52 2.01 -7.46 0.86
N VAL A 53 1.22 -8.15 0.03
CA VAL A 53 -0.23 -7.94 -0.06
C VAL A 53 -0.94 -8.40 1.21
N GLU A 54 -0.59 -9.57 1.73
CA GLU A 54 -1.14 -10.08 2.99
C GLU A 54 -0.77 -9.18 4.18
N ALA A 55 0.50 -8.76 4.26
CA ALA A 55 0.94 -7.83 5.28
C ALA A 55 0.22 -6.47 5.17
N PHE A 56 -0.03 -5.96 3.96
CA PHE A 56 -0.73 -4.70 3.79
C PHE A 56 -2.20 -4.78 4.25
N ASP A 57 -2.89 -5.88 3.93
CA ASP A 57 -4.27 -6.14 4.37
C ASP A 57 -4.40 -6.11 5.89
N THR A 58 -3.41 -6.71 6.57
CA THR A 58 -3.41 -6.89 8.02
C THR A 58 -2.86 -5.69 8.80
N ILE A 59 -1.88 -4.97 8.25
CA ILE A 59 -1.18 -3.88 8.95
C ILE A 59 -1.81 -2.52 8.62
N CYS A 60 -2.24 -2.31 7.38
CA CYS A 60 -2.58 -0.99 6.88
C CYS A 60 -4.08 -0.78 6.66
N ILE A 61 -4.70 -1.60 5.80
CA ILE A 61 -6.07 -1.39 5.32
C ILE A 61 -6.71 -2.76 5.11
N ASP A 62 -7.83 -3.05 5.78
CA ASP A 62 -8.65 -4.21 5.47
C ASP A 62 -9.24 -4.02 4.06
N MET A 63 -8.67 -4.69 3.07
CA MET A 63 -9.03 -4.55 1.67
C MET A 63 -10.35 -5.25 1.35
N ASN A 64 -10.84 -6.13 2.22
CA ASN A 64 -12.19 -6.69 2.10
C ASN A 64 -13.26 -5.65 2.46
N LYS A 65 -12.96 -4.77 3.42
CA LYS A 65 -13.83 -3.64 3.83
C LYS A 65 -13.67 -2.42 2.92
N TYR A 66 -12.47 -2.18 2.41
CA TYR A 66 -12.12 -1.05 1.56
C TYR A 66 -11.60 -1.50 0.20
N ASP A 67 -12.48 -2.08 -0.62
CA ASP A 67 -12.19 -2.62 -1.97
C ASP A 67 -11.44 -1.65 -2.89
N TYR A 68 -11.61 -0.33 -2.69
CA TYR A 68 -10.89 0.70 -3.42
C TYR A 68 -9.36 0.58 -3.30
N ALA A 69 -8.85 0.01 -2.21
CA ALA A 69 -7.43 -0.24 -2.02
C ALA A 69 -6.86 -1.23 -3.05
N LEU A 70 -7.67 -2.18 -3.54
CA LEU A 70 -7.27 -3.17 -4.55
C LEU A 70 -6.78 -2.50 -5.85
N LYS A 71 -7.29 -1.30 -6.16
CA LYS A 71 -6.84 -0.50 -7.31
C LYS A 71 -5.34 -0.18 -7.26
N TYR A 72 -4.74 -0.14 -6.06
CA TYR A 72 -3.37 0.28 -5.83
C TYR A 72 -2.41 -0.88 -5.51
N VAL A 73 -2.88 -2.14 -5.51
CA VAL A 73 -2.04 -3.33 -5.26
C VAL A 73 -0.86 -3.43 -6.24
N TYR A 74 -1.00 -2.93 -7.47
CA TYR A 74 0.13 -2.86 -8.42
C TYR A 74 1.33 -2.06 -7.88
N LEU A 75 1.12 -1.12 -6.96
CA LEU A 75 2.21 -0.39 -6.31
C LEU A 75 3.02 -1.30 -5.39
N LEU A 76 2.37 -2.23 -4.71
CA LEU A 76 3.03 -3.26 -3.88
C LEU A 76 3.86 -4.20 -4.77
N ASN A 77 3.30 -4.63 -5.90
CA ASN A 77 4.05 -5.39 -6.91
C ASN A 77 5.30 -4.63 -7.39
N ASN A 78 5.16 -3.34 -7.71
CA ASN A 78 6.28 -2.53 -8.17
C ASN A 78 7.38 -2.39 -7.11
N LEU A 79 7.02 -2.32 -5.82
CA LEU A 79 7.98 -2.34 -4.72
C LEU A 79 8.73 -3.69 -4.67
N CYS A 80 8.02 -4.80 -4.88
CA CYS A 80 8.64 -6.12 -5.00
C CYS A 80 9.63 -6.20 -6.16
N THR A 81 9.28 -5.71 -7.36
CA THR A 81 10.22 -5.64 -8.48
C THR A 81 11.45 -4.79 -8.17
N LYS A 82 11.29 -3.69 -7.41
CA LYS A 82 12.40 -2.79 -7.10
C LYS A 82 13.34 -3.32 -6.01
N PHE A 83 12.79 -3.87 -4.94
CA PHE A 83 13.57 -4.24 -3.76
C PHE A 83 13.87 -5.73 -3.68
N ASN A 84 12.99 -6.58 -4.23
CA ASN A 84 13.05 -8.03 -4.11
C ASN A 84 13.26 -8.50 -2.66
N ASP A 85 12.63 -7.79 -1.71
CA ASP A 85 12.81 -7.94 -0.27
C ASP A 85 11.49 -7.56 0.42
N SER A 86 10.64 -8.57 0.68
CA SER A 86 9.34 -8.37 1.33
C SER A 86 9.50 -7.84 2.75
N ALA A 87 10.47 -8.34 3.52
CA ALA A 87 10.71 -7.93 4.90
C ALA A 87 10.97 -6.42 5.02
N LYS A 88 11.81 -5.86 4.15
CA LYS A 88 12.07 -4.42 4.09
C LYS A 88 10.81 -3.60 3.80
N ILE A 89 9.95 -4.08 2.91
CA ILE A 89 8.70 -3.39 2.56
C ILE A 89 7.73 -3.45 3.74
N ILE A 90 7.62 -4.61 4.40
CA ILE A 90 6.75 -4.82 5.57
C ILE A 90 7.20 -3.96 6.76
N GLU A 91 8.49 -3.83 7.01
CA GLU A 91 9.02 -2.91 8.05
C GLU A 91 8.60 -1.45 7.78
N ALA A 92 8.64 -1.03 6.52
CA ALA A 92 8.17 0.29 6.13
C ALA A 92 6.64 0.45 6.29
N MET A 93 5.85 -0.62 6.11
CA MET A 93 4.42 -0.60 6.40
C MET A 93 4.13 -0.35 7.86
N GLN A 94 4.85 -1.02 8.77
CA GLN A 94 4.69 -0.82 10.22
C GLN A 94 4.88 0.66 10.58
N THR A 95 5.89 1.31 10.00
CA THR A 95 6.13 2.74 10.21
C THR A 95 5.02 3.60 9.60
N THR A 96 4.69 3.35 8.33
CA THR A 96 3.69 4.13 7.57
C THR A 96 2.32 4.07 8.21
N CYS A 97 1.91 2.88 8.61
CA CYS A 97 0.54 2.56 8.98
C CYS A 97 0.27 2.64 10.48
N SER A 98 1.31 2.75 11.33
CA SER A 98 1.16 2.94 12.78
C SER A 98 0.16 4.04 13.19
N LYS A 99 -0.01 5.09 12.37
CA LYS A 99 -0.93 6.21 12.62
C LYS A 99 -2.24 6.13 11.86
N THR A 100 -2.30 5.39 10.75
CA THR A 100 -3.47 5.32 9.86
C THR A 100 -4.26 4.02 10.01
N SER A 101 -3.62 2.94 10.45
CA SER A 101 -4.17 1.61 10.67
C SER A 101 -5.42 1.58 11.57
N PRO A 102 -5.49 2.29 12.71
CA PRO A 102 -6.71 2.32 13.54
C PRO A 102 -7.97 2.83 12.83
N ARG A 103 -7.82 3.46 11.66
CA ARG A 103 -8.92 3.99 10.86
C ARG A 103 -9.44 3.03 9.79
N PHE A 104 -8.57 2.14 9.29
CA PHE A 104 -8.81 1.33 8.10
C PHE A 104 -8.78 -0.18 8.32
N LEU A 105 -8.34 -0.64 9.51
CA LEU A 105 -8.61 -1.98 9.99
C LEU A 105 -10.03 -2.11 10.59
#